data_AF-A0A2A7MIG9-F1
#
_entry.id   AF-A0A2A7MIG9-F1
#
_cell.length_a   1.000
_cell.length_b   1.000
_cell.length_c   1.000
_cell.angle_alpha   90.00
_cell.angle_beta   90.00
_cell.angle_gamma   90.00
#
_symmetry.space_group_name_H-M   'P 1'
#
loop_
_entity.id
_entity.type
_entity.pdbx_description
1 polymer ?
#
loop_
_entity_poly.entity_id
_entity_poly.type
_entity_poly.pdbx_seq_one_letter_code
_entity_poly.pdbx_strand_id
1 'polypeptide(L)'
;MSKENTKRIPYFDNVKGLLITLVVLGHIIEPFLYIHSLDFIYILIYSFHMPLFIFCSGYFACKNNKKILHNLIFPYILFQCLYILFERYILHNDVTFTFTTPYWILWYLLSVSSFNIIIQFFEKINIKVIFISFIIGLAVGYDNSIGHYLSLSRTISLFPFFLLGYYFRISRFDFNKLKKNNNIVYISVFLTFIFTILLYLFCNSIDKNWLFGSNPYEAFNYNFIIRCASYIVAIIFSVFILIILPNKNIKFITKAGTNSMSIFLLHGFVIKFLQKYFNFGIFHTNFNIIIAMILITLLVVLIFSSKLISNSLNNVLSVGIAQHK
;
A
#
# COMPACT_ATOMS: atom_id res chain seq x y z
N MET A 1 -23.07 25.15 10.97
CA MET A 1 -22.15 24.00 11.11
C MET A 1 -20.73 24.51 10.98
N SER A 2 -20.03 24.63 12.09
CA SER A 2 -18.68 25.17 12.18
C SER A 2 -17.72 24.37 11.29
N LYS A 3 -16.95 25.09 10.46
CA LYS A 3 -15.74 24.58 9.84
C LYS A 3 -14.79 24.16 10.97
N GLU A 4 -14.80 22.89 11.34
CA GLU A 4 -13.66 22.31 12.05
C GLU A 4 -12.45 22.48 11.13
N ASN A 5 -11.62 23.49 11.43
CA ASN A 5 -10.24 23.54 10.96
C ASN A 5 -9.52 22.34 11.58
N THR A 6 -9.71 21.15 11.02
CA THR A 6 -9.00 19.93 11.43
C THR A 6 -7.54 20.13 11.10
N LYS A 7 -6.76 20.61 12.08
CA LYS A 7 -5.32 20.77 11.98
C LYS A 7 -4.74 19.42 11.59
N ARG A 8 -4.25 19.32 10.34
CA ARG A 8 -3.76 18.08 9.73
C ARG A 8 -2.72 17.44 10.64
N ILE A 9 -2.92 16.16 10.98
CA ILE A 9 -2.10 15.44 11.96
C ILE A 9 -0.81 14.94 11.27
N PRO A 10 0.38 15.46 11.61
CA PRO A 10 1.62 15.06 10.95
C PRO A 10 1.95 13.57 11.10
N TYR A 11 1.46 12.93 12.17
CA TYR A 11 1.74 11.52 12.47
C TYR A 11 1.32 10.57 11.34
N PHE A 12 0.08 10.62 10.87
CA PHE A 12 -0.37 9.75 9.78
C PHE A 12 0.23 10.13 8.43
N ASP A 13 0.60 11.40 8.24
CA ASP A 13 1.37 11.79 7.06
C ASP A 13 2.80 11.20 7.14
N ASN A 14 3.41 11.08 8.32
CA ASN A 14 4.69 10.37 8.45
C ASN A 14 4.56 8.88 8.11
N VAL A 15 3.51 8.22 8.61
CA VAL A 15 3.24 6.81 8.33
C VAL A 15 3.06 6.59 6.83
N LYS A 16 2.14 7.31 6.18
CA LYS A 16 1.92 7.23 4.73
C LYS A 16 3.17 7.60 3.92
N GLY A 17 3.96 8.56 4.40
CA GLY A 17 5.18 9.01 3.74
C GLY A 17 6.28 7.96 3.72
N LEU A 18 6.48 7.26 4.84
CA LEU A 18 7.38 6.11 4.90
C LEU A 18 6.88 5.03 3.94
N LEU A 19 5.61 4.66 4.09
CA LEU A 19 4.97 3.61 3.32
C LEU A 19 5.01 3.84 1.81
N ILE A 20 4.69 5.04 1.33
CA ILE A 20 4.74 5.34 -0.11
C ILE A 20 6.16 5.33 -0.65
N THR A 21 7.15 5.72 0.18
CA THR A 21 8.56 5.60 -0.18
C THR A 21 8.97 4.13 -0.31
N LEU A 22 8.51 3.28 0.60
CA LEU A 22 8.75 1.83 0.53
C LEU A 22 8.06 1.17 -0.67
N VAL A 23 6.85 1.61 -1.05
CA VAL A 23 6.16 1.15 -2.27
C VAL A 23 7.01 1.43 -3.51
N VAL A 24 7.48 2.68 -3.65
CA VAL A 24 8.34 3.07 -4.78
C VAL A 24 9.64 2.24 -4.79
N LEU A 25 10.27 2.08 -3.63
CA LEU A 25 11.49 1.27 -3.50
C LEU A 25 11.24 -0.18 -3.88
N GLY A 26 10.15 -0.79 -3.40
CA GLY A 26 9.78 -2.17 -3.70
C GLY A 26 9.60 -2.41 -5.21
N HIS A 27 8.95 -1.51 -5.93
CA HIS A 27 8.79 -1.60 -7.38
C HIS A 27 10.08 -1.36 -8.17
N ILE A 28 11.00 -0.54 -7.66
CA ILE A 28 12.34 -0.39 -8.23
C ILE A 28 13.17 -1.67 -8.02
N ILE A 29 12.97 -2.35 -6.88
CA ILE A 29 13.69 -3.59 -6.54
C ILE A 29 13.22 -4.81 -7.32
N GLU A 30 11.96 -4.86 -7.70
CA GLU A 30 11.31 -6.01 -8.35
C GLU A 30 12.13 -6.69 -9.48
N PRO A 31 12.83 -5.99 -10.39
CA PRO A 31 13.64 -6.62 -11.44
C PRO A 31 14.96 -7.27 -10.95
N PHE A 32 15.39 -6.97 -9.71
CA PHE A 32 16.71 -7.33 -9.18
C PHE A 32 16.68 -8.38 -8.08
N LEU A 33 15.59 -9.12 -7.98
CA LEU A 33 15.37 -10.12 -6.93
C LEU A 33 16.30 -11.35 -7.05
N TYR A 34 17.17 -11.41 -8.08
CA TYR A 34 18.27 -12.37 -8.14
C TYR A 34 19.42 -12.02 -7.17
N ILE A 35 19.46 -10.77 -6.65
CA ILE A 35 20.40 -10.35 -5.62
C ILE A 35 19.78 -10.64 -4.25
N HIS A 36 20.36 -11.55 -3.48
CA HIS A 36 19.79 -12.03 -2.21
C HIS A 36 19.43 -10.91 -1.21
N SER A 37 20.28 -9.89 -1.06
CA SER A 37 19.99 -8.77 -0.17
C SER A 37 18.78 -7.95 -0.61
N LEU A 38 18.56 -7.82 -1.92
CA LEU A 38 17.40 -7.13 -2.49
C LEU A 38 16.13 -7.97 -2.38
N ASP A 39 16.24 -9.29 -2.55
CA ASP A 39 15.12 -10.21 -2.33
C ASP A 39 14.62 -10.16 -0.88
N PHE A 40 15.53 -10.21 0.09
CA PHE A 40 15.19 -10.02 1.50
C PHE A 40 14.51 -8.66 1.76
N ILE A 41 15.07 -7.55 1.24
CA ILE A 41 14.47 -6.22 1.40
C ILE A 41 13.06 -6.18 0.80
N TYR A 42 12.87 -6.81 -0.36
CA TYR A 42 11.58 -6.90 -1.02
C TYR A 42 10.57 -7.67 -0.15
N ILE A 43 10.91 -8.88 0.32
CA ILE A 43 10.08 -9.67 1.24
C ILE A 43 9.75 -8.88 2.50
N LEU A 44 10.73 -8.22 3.10
CA LEU A 44 10.57 -7.41 4.29
C LEU A 44 9.55 -6.28 4.06
N ILE A 45 9.69 -5.51 2.97
CA ILE A 45 8.76 -4.45 2.61
C ILE A 45 7.36 -5.03 2.41
N TYR A 46 7.23 -6.07 1.57
CA TYR A 46 5.95 -6.68 1.19
C TYR A 46 5.23 -7.36 2.35
N SER A 47 5.93 -7.74 3.42
CA SER A 47 5.33 -8.34 4.60
C SER A 47 4.37 -7.43 5.37
N PHE A 48 4.49 -6.09 5.26
CA PHE A 48 3.68 -5.17 6.06
C PHE A 48 3.21 -3.90 5.36
N HIS A 49 3.88 -3.43 4.30
CA HIS A 49 3.60 -2.09 3.78
C HIS A 49 2.17 -1.94 3.27
N MET A 50 1.65 -2.89 2.47
CA MET A 50 0.26 -2.84 1.99
C MET A 50 -0.77 -3.01 3.11
N PRO A 51 -0.65 -4.01 4.02
CA PRO A 51 -1.52 -4.10 5.19
C PRO A 51 -1.59 -2.79 5.99
N LEU A 52 -0.44 -2.16 6.29
CA LEU A 52 -0.41 -0.89 7.03
C LEU A 52 -0.97 0.28 6.21
N PHE A 53 -0.75 0.30 4.90
CA PHE A 53 -1.32 1.33 4.01
C PHE A 53 -2.85 1.23 3.96
N ILE A 54 -3.37 0.01 3.90
CA ILE A 54 -4.80 -0.28 3.93
C ILE A 54 -5.40 0.05 5.30
N PHE A 55 -4.68 -0.23 6.40
CA PHE A 55 -5.03 0.26 7.72
C PHE A 55 -5.16 1.79 7.77
N CYS A 56 -4.19 2.52 7.20
CA CYS A 56 -4.27 3.98 7.10
C CYS A 56 -5.51 4.43 6.30
N SER A 57 -5.84 3.74 5.20
CA SER A 57 -7.04 4.00 4.42
C SER A 57 -8.33 3.72 5.17
N GLY A 58 -8.36 2.65 5.98
CA GLY A 58 -9.45 2.36 6.90
C GLY A 58 -9.64 3.45 7.94
N TYR A 59 -8.53 3.93 8.53
CA TYR A 59 -8.55 5.05 9.46
C TYR A 59 -9.16 6.30 8.80
N PHE A 60 -8.83 6.61 7.56
CA PHE A 60 -9.42 7.75 6.84
C PHE A 60 -10.66 7.41 5.99
N ALA A 61 -11.32 6.29 6.25
CA ALA A 61 -12.47 5.85 5.46
C ALA A 61 -13.58 6.92 5.37
N CYS A 62 -14.28 6.91 4.25
CA CYS A 62 -15.35 7.82 3.92
C CYS A 62 -16.60 7.05 3.49
N LYS A 63 -17.73 7.31 4.16
CA LYS A 63 -19.05 6.75 3.78
C LYS A 63 -19.80 7.60 2.74
N ASN A 64 -19.18 8.63 2.17
CA ASN A 64 -19.85 9.53 1.22
C ASN A 64 -19.56 9.10 -0.22
N ASN A 65 -20.61 8.63 -0.92
CA ASN A 65 -20.52 8.12 -2.29
C ASN A 65 -19.90 9.12 -3.28
N LYS A 66 -20.20 10.42 -3.16
CA LYS A 66 -19.59 11.45 -4.03
C LYS A 66 -18.08 11.53 -3.82
N LYS A 67 -17.63 11.43 -2.57
CA LYS A 67 -16.18 11.43 -2.24
C LYS A 67 -15.50 10.15 -2.69
N ILE A 68 -16.14 8.99 -2.56
CA ILE A 68 -15.60 7.72 -3.07
C ILE A 68 -15.45 7.78 -4.58
N LEU A 69 -16.50 8.20 -5.27
CA LEU A 69 -16.49 8.35 -6.73
C LEU A 69 -15.37 9.28 -7.17
N HIS A 70 -15.28 10.46 -6.59
CA HIS A 70 -14.33 11.49 -7.01
C HIS A 70 -12.88 11.20 -6.61
N ASN A 71 -12.64 10.71 -5.40
CA ASN A 71 -11.28 10.57 -4.87
C ASN A 71 -10.66 9.20 -5.15
N LEU A 72 -11.45 8.22 -5.58
CA LEU A 72 -10.96 6.84 -5.78
C LEU A 72 -11.37 6.28 -7.14
N ILE A 73 -12.67 6.24 -7.48
CA ILE A 73 -13.16 5.60 -8.72
C ILE A 73 -12.76 6.41 -9.96
N PHE A 74 -12.93 7.74 -9.94
CA PHE A 74 -12.53 8.59 -11.06
C PHE A 74 -11.03 8.55 -11.31
N PRO A 75 -10.14 8.71 -10.30
CA PRO A 75 -8.71 8.49 -10.47
C PRO A 75 -8.38 7.08 -10.98
N TYR A 76 -9.09 6.06 -10.50
CA TYR A 76 -8.91 4.69 -11.00
C TYR A 76 -9.17 4.59 -12.51
N ILE A 77 -10.33 5.04 -12.98
CA ILE A 77 -10.69 4.99 -14.40
C ILE A 77 -9.71 5.82 -15.25
N LEU A 78 -9.42 7.05 -14.82
CA LEU A 78 -8.50 7.95 -15.52
C LEU A 78 -7.11 7.32 -15.66
N PHE A 79 -6.53 6.83 -14.56
CA PHE A 79 -5.20 6.25 -14.60
C PHE A 79 -5.16 4.88 -15.25
N GLN A 80 -6.24 4.08 -15.18
CA GLN A 80 -6.34 2.83 -15.94
C GLN A 80 -6.19 3.13 -17.44
N CYS A 81 -6.91 4.12 -17.96
CA CYS A 81 -6.77 4.56 -19.35
C CYS A 81 -5.35 5.05 -19.64
N LEU A 82 -4.80 5.93 -18.81
CA LEU A 82 -3.45 6.48 -19.01
C LEU A 82 -2.37 5.40 -19.02
N TYR A 83 -2.44 4.41 -18.12
CA TYR A 83 -1.48 3.30 -18.09
C TYR A 83 -1.59 2.40 -19.33
N ILE A 84 -2.80 2.07 -19.77
CA ILE A 84 -2.96 1.23 -20.97
C ILE A 84 -2.47 1.97 -22.23
N LEU A 85 -2.76 3.28 -22.33
CA LEU A 85 -2.24 4.12 -23.42
C LEU A 85 -0.71 4.21 -23.37
N PHE A 86 -0.14 4.37 -22.17
CA PHE A 86 1.30 4.40 -21.98
C PHE A 86 1.98 3.08 -22.39
N GLU A 87 1.43 1.95 -21.97
CA GLU A 87 1.90 0.62 -22.38
C GLU A 87 1.88 0.44 -23.90
N ARG A 88 0.77 0.82 -24.55
CA ARG A 88 0.59 0.63 -25.99
C ARG A 88 1.45 1.57 -26.83
N TYR A 89 1.44 2.86 -26.52
CA TYR A 89 2.04 3.89 -27.39
C TYR A 89 3.46 4.26 -27.01
N ILE A 90 3.85 4.12 -25.74
CA ILE A 90 5.17 4.49 -25.26
C ILE A 90 6.02 3.24 -25.04
N LEU A 91 5.51 2.19 -24.41
CA LEU A 91 6.30 0.97 -24.16
C LEU A 91 6.21 -0.06 -25.30
N HIS A 92 5.33 0.17 -26.28
CA HIS A 92 5.06 -0.73 -27.41
C HIS A 92 4.73 -2.17 -26.97
N ASN A 93 3.98 -2.30 -25.88
CA ASN A 93 3.49 -3.59 -25.39
C ASN A 93 2.01 -3.76 -25.76
N ASP A 94 1.63 -4.96 -26.19
CA ASP A 94 0.25 -5.29 -26.47
C ASP A 94 -0.51 -5.60 -25.17
N VAL A 95 -1.22 -4.60 -24.65
CA VAL A 95 -2.05 -4.72 -23.46
C VAL A 95 -3.53 -4.66 -23.84
N THR A 96 -4.30 -5.62 -23.33
CA THR A 96 -5.76 -5.68 -23.46
C THR A 96 -6.40 -4.57 -22.64
N PHE A 97 -7.35 -3.85 -23.24
CA PHE A 97 -8.06 -2.79 -22.56
C PHE A 97 -9.21 -3.37 -21.70
N THR A 98 -9.00 -3.44 -20.39
CA THR A 98 -10.01 -3.93 -19.43
C THR A 98 -10.08 -3.03 -18.21
N PHE A 99 -11.31 -2.76 -17.74
CA PHE A 99 -11.56 -2.04 -16.48
C PHE A 99 -11.84 -2.98 -15.30
N THR A 100 -12.04 -4.27 -15.58
CA THR A 100 -12.34 -5.26 -14.54
C THR A 100 -11.07 -5.79 -13.90
N THR A 101 -9.96 -5.86 -14.63
CA THR A 101 -8.65 -6.23 -14.09
C THR A 101 -7.80 -4.98 -13.97
N PRO A 102 -7.63 -4.44 -12.76
CA PRO A 102 -6.90 -3.19 -12.57
C PRO A 102 -5.43 -3.37 -12.96
N TYR A 103 -4.89 -2.38 -13.65
CA TYR A 103 -3.50 -2.42 -14.12
C TYR A 103 -2.52 -2.26 -12.94
N TRP A 104 -1.65 -3.25 -12.76
CA TRP A 104 -0.49 -3.29 -11.87
C TRP A 104 -0.67 -2.74 -10.45
N ILE A 105 -0.58 -1.42 -10.22
CA ILE A 105 -0.73 -0.76 -8.91
C ILE A 105 -2.17 -0.35 -8.59
N LEU A 106 -3.02 -0.23 -9.61
CA LEU A 106 -4.36 0.35 -9.49
C LEU A 106 -5.36 -0.51 -8.73
N TRP A 107 -5.03 -1.78 -8.46
CA TRP A 107 -5.83 -2.65 -7.60
C TRP A 107 -6.11 -2.01 -6.25
N TYR A 108 -5.15 -1.23 -5.74
CA TYR A 108 -5.30 -0.57 -4.46
C TYR A 108 -6.48 0.42 -4.45
N LEU A 109 -6.66 1.22 -5.51
CA LEU A 109 -7.81 2.14 -5.59
C LEU A 109 -9.13 1.40 -5.70
N LEU A 110 -9.16 0.31 -6.47
CA LEU A 110 -10.35 -0.51 -6.63
C LEU A 110 -10.74 -1.19 -5.29
N SER A 111 -9.77 -1.76 -4.59
CA SER A 111 -9.98 -2.37 -3.26
C SER A 111 -10.42 -1.33 -2.23
N VAL A 112 -9.76 -0.18 -2.14
CA VAL A 112 -10.15 0.88 -1.19
C VAL A 112 -11.53 1.46 -1.52
N SER A 113 -11.89 1.60 -2.80
CA SER A 113 -13.25 1.99 -3.20
C SER A 113 -14.27 0.97 -2.69
N SER A 114 -14.00 -0.32 -2.92
CA SER A 114 -14.84 -1.43 -2.48
C SER A 114 -15.00 -1.44 -0.96
N PHE A 115 -13.90 -1.26 -0.21
CA PHE A 115 -13.94 -1.18 1.25
C PHE A 115 -14.82 -0.03 1.76
N ASN A 116 -14.71 1.15 1.15
CA ASN A 116 -15.51 2.31 1.52
C ASN A 116 -16.99 2.16 1.16
N ILE A 117 -17.33 1.33 0.18
CA ILE A 117 -18.73 0.96 -0.14
C ILE A 117 -19.22 -0.07 0.88
N ILE A 118 -18.46 -1.14 1.09
CA ILE A 118 -18.78 -2.24 2.01
C ILE A 118 -19.00 -1.71 3.44
N ILE A 119 -18.15 -0.80 3.93
CA ILE A 119 -18.26 -0.28 5.31
C ILE A 119 -19.53 0.53 5.56
N GLN A 120 -20.23 0.98 4.52
CA GLN A 120 -21.50 1.70 4.67
C GLN A 120 -22.61 0.79 5.18
N PHE A 121 -22.58 -0.50 4.81
CA PHE A 121 -23.54 -1.51 5.25
C PHE A 121 -23.32 -1.96 6.70
N PHE A 122 -22.21 -1.58 7.33
CA PHE A 122 -21.97 -1.85 8.74
C PHE A 122 -22.42 -0.68 9.61
N GLU A 123 -23.43 -0.93 10.45
CA GLU A 123 -23.91 0.02 11.46
C GLU A 123 -22.92 0.17 12.62
N LYS A 124 -22.39 -0.96 13.11
CA LYS A 124 -21.44 -1.02 14.22
C LYS A 124 -20.27 -1.94 13.86
N ILE A 125 -19.05 -1.45 14.05
CA ILE A 125 -17.84 -2.26 13.93
C ILE A 125 -17.33 -2.53 15.34
N ASN A 126 -17.24 -3.81 15.69
CA ASN A 126 -16.67 -4.30 16.94
C ASN A 126 -15.59 -5.36 16.65
N ILE A 127 -14.93 -5.85 17.69
CA ILE A 127 -13.86 -6.85 17.55
C ILE A 127 -14.35 -8.16 16.90
N LYS A 128 -15.62 -8.54 17.09
CA LYS A 128 -16.20 -9.75 16.48
C LYS A 128 -16.26 -9.62 14.95
N VAL A 129 -16.69 -8.46 14.44
CA VAL A 129 -16.72 -8.19 12.99
C VAL A 129 -15.31 -8.24 12.39
N ILE A 130 -14.33 -7.68 13.09
CA ILE A 130 -12.92 -7.75 12.66
C ILE A 130 -12.44 -9.20 12.64
N PHE A 131 -12.71 -9.98 13.68
CA PHE A 131 -12.34 -11.40 13.73
C PHE A 131 -12.98 -12.21 12.60
N ILE A 132 -14.28 -12.01 12.34
CA ILE A 132 -14.98 -12.63 11.21
C ILE A 132 -14.34 -12.23 9.88
N SER A 133 -13.93 -10.97 9.71
CA SER A 133 -13.25 -10.55 8.47
C SER A 133 -11.92 -11.29 8.27
N PHE A 134 -11.16 -11.59 9.32
CA PHE A 134 -9.95 -12.41 9.21
C PHE A 134 -10.27 -13.83 8.76
N ILE A 135 -11.33 -14.44 9.30
CA ILE A 135 -11.80 -15.76 8.86
C ILE A 135 -12.16 -15.74 7.36
N ILE A 136 -12.94 -14.75 6.92
CA ILE A 136 -13.32 -14.59 5.51
C ILE A 136 -12.08 -14.38 4.63
N GLY A 137 -11.13 -13.55 5.08
CA GLY A 137 -9.87 -13.31 4.37
C GLY A 137 -8.96 -14.54 4.28
N LEU A 138 -9.08 -15.49 5.20
CA LEU A 138 -8.44 -16.81 5.10
C LEU A 138 -9.23 -17.74 4.17
N ALA A 139 -10.55 -17.73 4.25
CA ALA A 139 -11.43 -18.59 3.46
C ALA A 139 -11.34 -18.29 1.95
N VAL A 140 -11.18 -17.03 1.56
CA VAL A 140 -11.09 -16.65 0.13
C VAL A 140 -9.91 -17.29 -0.59
N GLY A 141 -8.87 -17.73 0.13
CA GLY A 141 -7.74 -18.44 -0.48
C GLY A 141 -8.07 -19.83 -1.03
N TYR A 142 -9.19 -20.43 -0.64
CA TYR A 142 -9.67 -21.69 -1.19
C TYR A 142 -10.47 -21.53 -2.50
N ASP A 143 -10.79 -20.29 -2.88
CA ASP A 143 -11.56 -20.03 -4.10
C ASP A 143 -10.63 -19.72 -5.28
N ASN A 144 -10.53 -20.67 -6.21
CA ASN A 144 -9.72 -20.52 -7.42
C ASN A 144 -10.36 -19.63 -8.49
N SER A 145 -11.66 -19.33 -8.39
CA SER A 145 -12.39 -18.49 -9.35
C SER A 145 -12.18 -17.00 -9.08
N ILE A 146 -11.90 -16.64 -7.82
CA ILE A 146 -11.71 -15.27 -7.35
C ILE A 146 -10.22 -14.92 -7.43
N GLY A 147 -9.69 -14.78 -8.64
CA GLY A 147 -8.28 -14.40 -8.86
C GLY A 147 -8.07 -12.89 -9.02
N HIS A 148 -7.53 -12.49 -10.18
CA HIS A 148 -7.23 -11.10 -10.52
C HIS A 148 -8.46 -10.28 -10.94
N TYR A 149 -9.57 -10.93 -11.26
CA TYR A 149 -10.82 -10.25 -11.62
C TYR A 149 -11.29 -9.36 -10.47
N LEU A 150 -11.44 -8.06 -10.76
CA LEU A 150 -11.75 -6.99 -9.80
C LEU A 150 -10.80 -6.93 -8.58
N SER A 151 -9.66 -7.60 -8.64
CA SER A 151 -8.77 -7.81 -7.47
C SER A 151 -9.53 -8.31 -6.22
N LEU A 152 -10.53 -9.15 -6.42
CA LEU A 152 -11.44 -9.58 -5.35
C LEU A 152 -10.71 -10.35 -4.25
N SER A 153 -9.79 -11.27 -4.57
CA SER A 153 -9.04 -12.00 -3.54
C SER A 153 -8.26 -11.05 -2.63
N ARG A 154 -7.51 -10.11 -3.24
CA ARG A 154 -6.74 -9.09 -2.47
C ARG A 154 -7.64 -8.21 -1.63
N THR A 155 -8.77 -7.82 -2.20
CA THR A 155 -9.77 -7.00 -1.51
C THR A 155 -10.26 -7.74 -0.27
N ILE A 156 -10.76 -8.96 -0.41
CA ILE A 156 -11.30 -9.72 0.71
C ILE A 156 -10.21 -10.07 1.73
N SER A 157 -9.02 -10.49 1.30
CA SER A 157 -7.92 -10.86 2.20
C SER A 157 -7.38 -9.67 3.00
N LEU A 158 -7.37 -8.46 2.43
CA LEU A 158 -6.83 -7.27 3.09
C LEU A 158 -7.88 -6.41 3.82
N PHE A 159 -9.17 -6.72 3.64
CA PHE A 159 -10.26 -6.05 4.35
C PHE A 159 -10.12 -6.00 5.88
N PRO A 160 -9.58 -7.03 6.57
CA PRO A 160 -9.41 -6.97 8.03
C PRO A 160 -8.54 -5.82 8.49
N PHE A 161 -7.49 -5.48 7.73
CA PHE A 161 -6.61 -4.34 8.04
C PHE A 161 -7.33 -3.01 7.86
N PHE A 162 -8.20 -2.90 6.84
CA PHE A 162 -9.05 -1.72 6.65
C PHE A 162 -10.03 -1.56 7.82
N LEU A 163 -10.67 -2.64 8.25
CA LEU A 163 -11.58 -2.62 9.40
C LEU A 163 -10.87 -2.28 10.70
N LEU A 164 -9.66 -2.79 10.94
CA LEU A 164 -8.82 -2.38 12.07
C LEU A 164 -8.57 -0.88 12.05
N GLY A 165 -8.18 -0.31 10.90
CA GLY A 165 -7.98 1.14 10.76
C GLY A 165 -9.24 1.93 11.10
N TYR A 166 -10.38 1.52 10.54
CA TYR A 166 -11.66 2.16 10.78
C TYR A 166 -12.10 2.06 12.24
N TYR A 167 -11.93 0.89 12.86
CA TYR A 167 -12.22 0.64 14.27
C TYR A 167 -11.42 1.55 15.20
N PHE A 168 -10.12 1.72 14.94
CA PHE A 168 -9.25 2.60 15.73
C PHE A 168 -9.66 4.08 15.62
N ARG A 169 -10.19 4.51 14.46
CA ARG A 169 -10.75 5.85 14.32
C ARG A 169 -12.03 6.02 15.16
N ILE A 170 -13.00 5.12 15.01
CA ILE A 170 -14.30 5.28 15.70
C ILE A 170 -14.16 5.14 17.22
N SER A 171 -13.20 4.33 17.70
CA SER A 171 -12.88 4.20 19.13
C SER A 171 -12.05 5.36 19.67
N ARG A 172 -11.64 6.32 18.82
CA ARG A 172 -10.76 7.44 19.15
C ARG A 172 -9.47 6.98 19.86
N PHE A 173 -8.89 5.89 19.40
CA PHE A 173 -7.70 5.32 20.01
C PHE A 173 -6.52 6.29 19.96
N ASP A 174 -5.92 6.56 21.12
CA ASP A 174 -4.74 7.43 21.22
C ASP A 174 -3.46 6.60 21.07
N PHE A 175 -2.86 6.65 19.89
CA PHE A 175 -1.59 5.97 19.59
C PHE A 175 -0.42 6.42 20.48
N ASN A 176 -0.51 7.58 21.16
CA ASN A 176 0.51 7.97 22.14
C ASN A 176 0.57 7.05 23.34
N LYS A 177 -0.53 6.37 23.68
CA LYS A 177 -0.55 5.41 24.79
C LYS A 177 0.39 4.23 24.51
N LEU A 178 0.46 3.76 23.26
CA LEU A 178 1.39 2.71 22.86
C LEU A 178 2.84 3.15 23.00
N LYS A 179 3.14 4.41 22.62
CA LYS A 179 4.50 4.97 22.64
C LYS A 179 5.03 5.25 24.04
N LYS A 180 4.15 5.59 24.98
CA LYS A 180 4.51 5.88 26.38
C LYS A 180 4.70 4.64 27.23
N ASN A 181 4.21 3.48 26.78
CA ASN A 181 4.34 2.23 27.52
C ASN A 181 5.61 1.49 27.10
N ASN A 182 6.66 1.60 27.92
CA ASN A 182 7.96 0.99 27.65
C ASN A 182 7.86 -0.53 27.39
N ASN A 183 6.99 -1.25 28.08
CA ASN A 183 6.83 -2.69 27.87
C ASN A 183 6.30 -2.99 26.46
N ILE A 184 5.31 -2.22 25.98
CA ILE A 184 4.78 -2.37 24.62
C ILE A 184 5.87 -2.04 23.59
N VAL A 185 6.65 -0.99 23.82
CA VAL A 185 7.76 -0.61 22.95
C VAL A 185 8.81 -1.72 22.88
N TYR A 186 9.28 -2.23 24.02
CA TYR A 186 10.29 -3.30 24.07
C TYR A 186 9.80 -4.58 23.43
N ILE A 187 8.55 -5.00 23.70
CA ILE A 187 7.95 -6.18 23.06
C ILE A 187 7.86 -5.97 21.54
N SER A 188 7.42 -4.80 21.09
CA SER A 188 7.29 -4.50 19.66
C SER A 188 8.65 -4.50 18.95
N VAL A 189 9.69 -3.90 19.56
CA VAL A 189 11.07 -3.91 19.03
C VAL A 189 11.60 -5.35 18.99
N PHE A 190 11.46 -6.11 20.07
CA PHE A 190 11.93 -7.48 20.17
C PHE A 190 11.28 -8.41 19.15
N LEU A 191 9.94 -8.38 19.03
CA LEU A 191 9.22 -9.17 18.05
C LEU A 191 9.60 -8.77 16.62
N THR A 192 9.69 -7.47 16.32
CA THR A 192 10.09 -7.02 14.98
C THR A 192 11.51 -7.48 14.65
N PHE A 193 12.43 -7.42 15.61
CA PHE A 193 13.80 -7.92 15.44
C PHE A 193 13.84 -9.42 15.14
N ILE A 194 13.15 -10.24 15.95
CA ILE A 194 13.06 -11.69 15.73
C ILE A 194 12.48 -12.01 14.36
N PHE A 195 11.33 -11.43 14.01
CA PHE A 195 10.68 -11.73 12.75
C PHE A 195 11.48 -11.20 11.55
N THR A 196 12.25 -10.13 11.70
CA THR A 196 13.20 -9.67 10.67
C THR A 196 14.29 -10.73 10.44
N ILE A 197 14.86 -11.32 11.51
CA ILE A 197 15.83 -12.40 11.40
C ILE A 197 15.20 -13.63 10.74
N LEU A 198 13.99 -14.01 11.14
CA LEU A 198 13.28 -15.15 10.54
C LEU A 198 13.05 -14.93 9.04
N LEU A 199 12.58 -13.75 8.63
CA LEU A 199 12.41 -13.41 7.22
C LEU A 199 13.74 -13.45 6.45
N TYR A 200 14.85 -13.06 7.07
CA TYR A 200 16.18 -13.15 6.46
C TYR A 200 16.63 -14.59 6.26
N LEU A 201 16.51 -15.42 7.30
CA LEU A 201 16.92 -16.83 7.26
C LEU A 201 16.09 -17.66 6.27
N PHE A 202 14.80 -17.37 6.17
CA PHE A 202 13.87 -18.10 5.30
C PHE A 202 13.58 -17.40 3.97
N CYS A 203 14.27 -16.31 3.63
CA CYS A 203 13.93 -15.50 2.45
C CYS A 203 13.92 -16.33 1.16
N ASN A 204 14.90 -17.20 0.97
CA ASN A 204 15.00 -18.06 -0.22
C ASN A 204 13.88 -19.12 -0.31
N SER A 205 13.18 -19.38 0.80
CA SER A 205 12.06 -20.33 0.87
C SER A 205 10.69 -19.65 0.80
N ILE A 206 10.64 -18.31 0.90
CA ILE A 206 9.41 -17.55 0.88
C ILE A 206 9.10 -17.14 -0.56
N ASP A 207 8.02 -17.69 -1.12
CA ASP A 207 7.51 -17.15 -2.38
C ASP A 207 6.83 -15.80 -2.12
N LYS A 208 7.36 -14.75 -2.76
CA LYS A 208 6.82 -13.38 -2.78
C LYS A 208 5.32 -13.32 -3.11
N ASN A 209 4.82 -14.24 -3.92
CA ASN A 209 3.39 -14.36 -4.26
C ASN A 209 2.50 -14.62 -3.04
N TRP A 210 3.04 -15.16 -1.95
CA TRP A 210 2.31 -15.39 -0.69
C TRP A 210 1.92 -14.08 0.01
N LEU A 211 2.65 -12.99 -0.25
CA LEU A 211 2.47 -11.71 0.43
C LEU A 211 1.46 -10.79 -0.29
N PHE A 212 1.04 -11.15 -1.51
CA PHE A 212 0.18 -10.28 -2.33
C PHE A 212 -1.31 -10.43 -2.01
N GLY A 213 -1.73 -11.54 -1.39
CA GLY A 213 -3.14 -11.84 -1.13
C GLY A 213 -3.99 -12.04 -2.40
N SER A 214 -3.39 -12.14 -3.60
CA SER A 214 -4.12 -12.36 -4.87
C SER A 214 -4.30 -13.81 -5.26
N ASN A 215 -3.48 -14.70 -4.70
CA ASN A 215 -3.34 -16.05 -5.21
C ASN A 215 -4.13 -17.05 -4.34
N PRO A 216 -4.77 -18.05 -4.97
CA PRO A 216 -5.37 -19.15 -4.23
C PRO A 216 -4.27 -20.02 -3.58
N TYR A 217 -4.65 -20.85 -2.60
CA TYR A 217 -3.71 -21.72 -1.88
C TYR A 217 -3.11 -22.81 -2.76
N GLU A 218 -3.84 -23.31 -3.75
CA GLU A 218 -3.30 -24.32 -4.68
C GLU A 218 -2.11 -23.81 -5.50
N ALA A 219 -1.94 -22.48 -5.60
CA ALA A 219 -0.82 -21.89 -6.29
C ALA A 219 0.40 -21.72 -5.37
N PHE A 220 1.60 -21.95 -5.89
CA PHE A 220 2.88 -21.61 -5.25
C PHE A 220 3.18 -22.31 -3.90
N ASN A 221 2.71 -23.54 -3.67
CA ASN A 221 2.85 -24.24 -2.37
C ASN A 221 2.33 -23.40 -1.18
N TYR A 222 1.32 -22.58 -1.44
CA TYR A 222 0.75 -21.67 -0.47
C TYR A 222 -0.31 -22.39 0.37
N ASN A 223 -0.57 -21.95 1.60
CA ASN A 223 -1.64 -22.52 2.41
C ASN A 223 -2.14 -21.52 3.45
N PHE A 224 -3.22 -21.90 4.14
CA PHE A 224 -3.83 -21.04 5.15
C PHE A 224 -2.87 -20.72 6.31
N ILE A 225 -1.95 -21.63 6.67
CA ILE A 225 -0.97 -21.42 7.75
C ILE A 225 -0.01 -20.29 7.36
N ILE A 226 0.50 -20.31 6.13
CA ILE A 226 1.37 -19.24 5.61
C ILE A 226 0.60 -17.91 5.56
N ARG A 227 -0.68 -17.91 5.16
CA ARG A 227 -1.49 -16.68 5.18
C ARG A 227 -1.71 -16.17 6.61
N CYS A 228 -2.05 -17.03 7.56
CA CYS A 228 -2.13 -16.68 8.98
C CYS A 228 -0.81 -16.07 9.49
N ALA A 229 0.32 -16.71 9.18
CA ALA A 229 1.64 -16.19 9.53
C ALA A 229 1.89 -14.81 8.90
N SER A 230 1.52 -14.62 7.62
CA SER A 230 1.66 -13.33 6.94
C SER A 230 0.84 -12.23 7.62
N TYR A 231 -0.37 -12.53 8.12
CA TYR A 231 -1.17 -11.56 8.89
C TYR A 231 -0.52 -11.21 10.23
N ILE A 232 0.04 -12.20 10.93
CA ILE A 232 0.73 -11.97 12.21
C ILE A 232 1.95 -11.06 11.97
N VAL A 233 2.78 -11.39 10.98
CA VAL A 233 3.95 -10.58 10.60
C VAL A 233 3.52 -9.16 10.23
N ALA A 234 2.51 -9.02 9.37
CA ALA A 234 1.98 -7.71 8.98
C ALA A 234 1.54 -6.88 10.19
N ILE A 235 0.86 -7.47 11.18
CA ILE A 235 0.43 -6.79 12.40
C ILE A 235 1.63 -6.37 13.25
N ILE A 236 2.60 -7.26 13.47
CA ILE A 236 3.79 -6.98 14.29
C ILE A 236 4.55 -5.76 13.74
N PHE A 237 4.88 -5.81 12.45
CA PHE A 237 5.59 -4.71 11.78
C PHE A 237 4.73 -3.44 11.72
N SER A 238 3.42 -3.56 11.49
CA SER A 238 2.50 -2.42 11.51
C SER A 238 2.50 -1.69 12.86
N VAL A 239 2.41 -2.44 13.96
CA VAL A 239 2.45 -1.89 15.32
C VAL A 239 3.79 -1.22 15.59
N PHE A 240 4.90 -1.83 15.19
CA PHE A 240 6.24 -1.25 15.32
C PHE A 240 6.36 0.09 14.61
N ILE A 241 5.94 0.17 13.34
CA ILE A 241 5.97 1.43 12.58
C ILE A 241 5.10 2.51 13.23
N LEU A 242 3.91 2.13 13.71
CA LEU A 242 3.02 3.06 14.42
C LEU A 242 3.66 3.57 15.72
N ILE A 243 4.42 2.75 16.44
CA ILE A 243 5.12 3.14 17.67
C ILE A 243 6.31 4.07 17.38
N ILE A 244 7.18 3.70 16.42
CA ILE A 244 8.46 4.37 16.23
C ILE A 244 8.34 5.73 15.53
N LEU A 245 7.33 5.92 14.68
CA LEU A 245 7.17 7.16 13.93
C LEU A 245 6.72 8.31 14.84
N PRO A 246 7.39 9.48 14.79
CA PRO A 246 7.12 10.56 15.73
C PRO A 246 5.86 11.34 15.36
N ASN A 247 5.24 11.99 16.37
CA ASN A 247 4.10 12.90 16.19
C ASN A 247 4.54 14.35 15.88
N LYS A 248 5.60 14.51 15.08
CA LYS A 248 6.09 15.82 14.65
C LYS A 248 6.36 15.84 13.16
N ASN A 249 6.37 17.02 12.57
CA ASN A 249 6.75 17.18 11.17
C ASN A 249 8.25 16.85 10.99
N ILE A 250 8.55 15.85 10.15
CA ILE A 250 9.90 15.38 9.81
C ILE A 250 10.27 15.75 8.36
N LYS A 251 9.72 16.88 7.88
CA LYS A 251 10.00 17.51 6.59
C LYS A 251 9.73 16.59 5.40
N PHE A 252 10.76 15.89 4.91
CA PHE A 252 10.70 15.07 3.70
C PHE A 252 9.61 14.02 3.75
N ILE A 253 9.62 13.19 4.80
CA ILE A 253 8.68 12.07 4.92
C ILE A 253 7.25 12.59 5.12
N THR A 254 7.08 13.63 5.94
CA THR A 254 5.75 14.26 6.12
C THR A 254 5.22 14.77 4.78
N LYS A 255 6.05 15.46 3.98
CA LYS A 255 5.68 15.97 2.65
C LYS A 255 5.34 14.84 1.67
N ALA A 256 6.11 13.76 1.67
CA ALA A 256 5.82 12.58 0.85
C ALA A 256 4.44 12.01 1.23
N GLY A 257 4.15 11.87 2.51
CA GLY A 257 2.85 11.38 2.96
C GLY A 257 1.70 12.33 2.69
N THR A 258 1.94 13.65 2.74
CA THR A 258 0.89 14.61 2.44
C THR A 258 0.40 14.51 1.00
N ASN A 259 1.31 14.15 0.10
CA ASN A 259 1.12 14.05 -1.35
C ASN A 259 1.22 12.59 -1.83
N SER A 260 0.94 11.63 -0.95
CA SER A 260 1.10 10.19 -1.23
C SER A 260 0.28 9.72 -2.45
N MET A 261 -0.91 10.26 -2.68
CA MET A 261 -1.72 9.95 -3.86
C MET A 261 -1.02 10.34 -5.18
N SER A 262 -0.33 11.47 -5.19
CA SER A 262 0.43 11.95 -6.37
C SER A 262 1.57 11.00 -6.69
N ILE A 263 2.37 10.65 -5.68
CA ILE A 263 3.45 9.68 -5.83
C ILE A 263 2.88 8.32 -6.28
N PHE A 264 1.83 7.83 -5.62
CA PHE A 264 1.18 6.56 -5.94
C PHE A 264 0.75 6.50 -7.41
N LEU A 265 0.07 7.52 -7.92
CA LEU A 265 -0.44 7.51 -9.28
C LEU A 265 0.64 7.69 -10.36
N LEU A 266 1.72 8.41 -10.07
CA LEU A 266 2.71 8.81 -11.08
C LEU A 266 3.98 7.94 -11.09
N HIS A 267 4.40 7.39 -9.95
CA HIS A 267 5.65 6.63 -9.88
C HIS A 267 5.68 5.46 -10.85
N GLY A 268 4.53 4.79 -11.05
CA GLY A 268 4.49 3.59 -11.88
C GLY A 268 4.87 3.84 -13.35
N PHE A 269 4.60 5.04 -13.89
CA PHE A 269 5.04 5.40 -15.25
C PHE A 269 6.56 5.43 -15.33
N VAL A 270 7.22 6.02 -14.33
CA VAL A 270 8.69 6.08 -14.25
C VAL A 270 9.26 4.68 -14.10
N ILE A 271 8.69 3.84 -13.23
CA ILE A 271 9.20 2.49 -13.03
C ILE A 271 9.08 1.65 -14.31
N LYS A 272 7.92 1.66 -14.97
CA LYS A 272 7.70 0.91 -16.21
C LYS A 272 8.59 1.41 -17.35
N PHE A 273 8.79 2.72 -17.45
CA PHE A 273 9.72 3.31 -18.40
C PHE A 273 11.16 2.84 -18.17
N LEU A 274 11.63 2.92 -16.91
CA LEU A 274 12.97 2.48 -16.55
C LEU A 274 13.15 0.98 -16.81
N GLN A 275 12.17 0.15 -16.45
CA GLN A 275 12.22 -1.30 -16.70
C GLN A 275 12.34 -1.64 -18.20
N LYS A 276 11.70 -0.86 -19.08
CA LYS A 276 11.71 -1.12 -20.53
C LYS A 276 12.98 -0.60 -21.21
N TYR A 277 13.41 0.61 -20.87
CA TYR A 277 14.42 1.35 -21.65
C TYR A 277 15.77 1.49 -20.95
N PHE A 278 15.83 1.40 -19.62
CA PHE A 278 17.08 1.58 -18.90
C PHE A 278 17.77 0.23 -18.73
N ASN A 279 18.95 0.09 -19.35
CA ASN A 279 19.78 -1.09 -19.14
C ASN A 279 20.52 -0.99 -17.80
N PHE A 280 20.04 -1.68 -16.80
CA PHE A 280 20.67 -1.70 -15.48
C PHE A 280 21.99 -2.47 -15.42
N GLY A 281 22.39 -3.14 -16.50
CA GLY A 281 23.72 -3.76 -16.65
C GLY A 281 24.89 -2.76 -16.68
N ILE A 282 24.62 -1.45 -16.69
CA ILE A 282 25.63 -0.38 -16.57
C ILE A 282 26.30 -0.40 -15.18
N PHE A 283 25.63 -0.95 -14.17
CA PHE A 283 26.19 -1.02 -12.81
C PHE A 283 27.04 -2.27 -12.62
N HIS A 284 28.35 -2.08 -12.44
CA HIS A 284 29.32 -3.17 -12.32
C HIS A 284 29.33 -3.89 -10.96
N THR A 285 28.73 -3.32 -9.92
CA THR A 285 28.71 -3.92 -8.57
C THR A 285 27.32 -3.85 -7.93
N ASN A 286 26.99 -4.85 -7.10
CA ASN A 286 25.75 -4.87 -6.33
C ASN A 286 25.57 -3.61 -5.47
N PHE A 287 26.67 -3.06 -4.95
CA PHE A 287 26.66 -1.84 -4.16
C PHE A 287 26.19 -0.61 -4.96
N ASN A 288 26.71 -0.44 -6.18
CA ASN A 288 26.32 0.66 -7.06
C ASN A 288 24.84 0.56 -7.47
N ILE A 289 24.34 -0.66 -7.72
CA ILE A 289 22.93 -0.93 -7.98
C ILE A 289 22.07 -0.45 -6.81
N ILE A 290 22.38 -0.89 -5.58
CA ILE A 290 21.62 -0.52 -4.38
C ILE A 290 21.58 1.00 -4.18
N ILE A 291 22.72 1.67 -4.31
CA ILE A 291 22.79 3.14 -4.20
C ILE A 291 21.92 3.80 -5.27
N ALA A 292 22.03 3.37 -6.53
CA ALA A 292 21.23 3.93 -7.61
C ALA A 292 19.73 3.79 -7.34
N MET A 293 19.29 2.64 -6.83
CA MET A 293 17.88 2.39 -6.51
C MET A 293 17.38 3.30 -5.38
N ILE A 294 18.18 3.50 -4.34
CA ILE A 294 17.86 4.45 -3.26
C ILE A 294 17.76 5.87 -3.80
N LEU A 295 18.74 6.31 -4.60
CA LEU A 295 18.75 7.65 -5.20
C LEU A 295 17.56 7.86 -6.13
N ILE A 296 17.25 6.91 -7.01
CA ILE A 296 16.09 6.95 -7.90
C ILE A 296 14.80 7.01 -7.08
N THR A 297 14.67 6.18 -6.03
CA THR A 297 13.50 6.22 -5.14
C THR A 297 13.31 7.61 -4.52
N LEU A 298 14.37 8.16 -3.94
CA LEU A 298 14.34 9.49 -3.32
C LEU A 298 14.00 10.57 -4.35
N LEU A 299 14.57 10.50 -5.56
CA LEU A 299 14.29 11.42 -6.65
C LEU A 299 12.82 11.37 -7.07
N VAL A 300 12.29 10.18 -7.33
CA VAL A 300 10.87 9.96 -7.70
C VAL A 300 9.94 10.51 -6.62
N VAL A 301 10.21 10.21 -5.35
CA VAL A 301 9.42 10.71 -4.22
C VAL A 301 9.53 12.23 -4.09
N LEU A 302 10.71 12.82 -4.27
CA LEU A 302 10.91 14.28 -4.22
C LEU A 302 10.14 15.01 -5.30
N ILE A 303 10.25 14.53 -6.54
CA ILE A 303 9.61 15.13 -7.71
C ILE A 303 8.09 15.06 -7.54
N PHE A 304 7.54 13.88 -7.31
CA PHE A 304 6.08 13.69 -7.26
C PHE A 304 5.44 14.14 -5.93
N SER A 305 6.23 14.40 -4.89
CA SER A 305 5.78 15.11 -3.68
C SER A 305 5.86 16.64 -3.80
N SER A 306 6.39 17.19 -4.90
CA SER A 306 6.46 18.64 -5.11
C SER A 306 5.07 19.28 -5.18
N LYS A 307 4.96 20.52 -4.70
CA LYS A 307 3.68 21.25 -4.69
C LYS A 307 3.13 21.47 -6.10
N LEU A 308 4.02 21.70 -7.07
CA LEU A 308 3.64 21.94 -8.47
C LEU A 308 2.89 20.74 -9.03
N ILE A 309 3.49 19.55 -8.91
CA ILE A 309 2.90 18.32 -9.44
C ILE A 309 1.65 17.94 -8.66
N SER A 310 1.71 18.00 -7.32
CA SER A 310 0.54 17.64 -6.50
C SER A 310 -0.66 18.55 -6.76
N ASN A 311 -0.43 19.86 -6.94
CA ASN A 311 -1.51 20.80 -7.24
C ASN A 311 -2.04 20.60 -8.65
N SER A 312 -1.18 20.38 -9.64
CA SER A 312 -1.60 20.07 -11.00
C SER A 312 -2.49 18.83 -11.05
N LEU A 313 -2.06 17.74 -10.39
CA LEU A 313 -2.85 16.52 -10.30
C LEU A 313 -4.17 16.75 -9.58
N ASN A 314 -4.16 17.47 -8.44
CA ASN A 314 -5.39 17.78 -7.71
C ASN A 314 -6.35 18.64 -8.53
N ASN A 315 -5.84 19.53 -9.39
CA ASN A 315 -6.67 20.30 -10.31
C ASN A 315 -7.32 19.37 -11.35
N VAL A 316 -6.55 18.48 -11.99
CA VAL A 316 -7.11 17.51 -12.95
C VAL A 316 -8.16 16.62 -12.29
N LEU A 317 -7.88 16.14 -11.07
CA LEU A 317 -8.84 15.32 -10.34
C LEU A 317 -10.08 16.15 -9.98
N SER A 318 -9.93 17.39 -9.50
CA SER A 318 -11.04 18.27 -9.09
C SER A 318 -11.86 18.88 -10.22
N VAL A 319 -11.36 18.91 -11.46
CA VAL A 319 -12.14 19.38 -12.63
C VAL A 319 -13.37 18.49 -12.88
N GLY A 320 -13.34 17.21 -12.47
CA GLY A 320 -14.53 16.36 -12.44
C GLY A 320 -15.64 16.81 -11.47
N ILE A 321 -15.39 17.80 -10.60
CA ILE A 321 -16.37 18.34 -9.63
C ILE A 321 -17.20 19.49 -10.24
N ALA A 322 -16.65 20.22 -11.21
CA ALA A 322 -17.20 21.50 -11.62
C ALA A 322 -18.46 21.41 -12.51
N GLN A 323 -18.85 20.21 -12.96
CA GLN A 323 -20.00 20.03 -13.86
C GLN A 323 -21.33 19.68 -13.16
N HIS A 324 -21.36 19.57 -11.83
CA HIS A 324 -22.59 19.18 -11.11
C HIS A 324 -22.83 19.98 -9.82
N LYS A 325 -22.70 21.30 -9.88
CA LYS A 325 -23.27 22.19 -8.86
C LYS A 325 -24.61 22.71 -9.29
#